data_AF-B6TIP8-F1
#
_entry.id   AF-B6TIP8-F1
#
_cell.length_a   1.000
_cell.length_b   1.000
_cell.length_c   1.000
_cell.angle_alpha   90.00
_cell.angle_beta   90.00
_cell.angle_gamma   90.00
#
_symmetry.space_group_name_H-M   'P 1'
#
loop_
_entity.id
_entity.type
_entity.pdbx_description
1 polymer ?
#
loop_
_entity_poly.entity_id
_entity_poly.type
_entity_poly.pdbx_seq_one_letter_code
_entity_poly.pdbx_strand_id
1 'polypeptide(L)'
;MTTYRVCCFLRRFRAASNEPSEAVGDVFRAYADGGGGLLGEEALRRFLREVQRETDAGADAAAKEVVAFAAEHRLLSKGRGLTAEGFLRWLFSDANAALDPRRGVSFSLPLF
;
A
#
# COMPACT_ATOMS: atom_id res chain seq x y z
N MET A 1 23.44 8.88 -10.20
CA MET A 1 22.94 8.36 -11.49
C MET A 1 24.05 7.50 -12.09
N THR A 2 23.91 6.18 -12.07
CA THR A 2 24.97 5.26 -12.50
C THR A 2 24.80 4.94 -13.98
N THR A 3 25.92 4.92 -14.71
CA THR A 3 25.95 4.55 -16.13
C THR A 3 26.59 3.18 -16.27
N TYR A 4 25.88 2.24 -16.87
CA TYR A 4 26.38 0.89 -17.14
C TYR A 4 26.54 0.72 -18.65
N ARG A 5 27.67 0.14 -19.06
CA ARG A 5 27.86 -0.32 -20.43
C ARG A 5 27.13 -1.64 -20.59
N VAL A 6 26.13 -1.66 -21.47
CA VAL A 6 25.44 -2.88 -21.88
C VAL A 6 25.81 -3.13 -23.34
N CYS A 7 26.74 -4.05 -23.56
CA CYS A 7 27.36 -4.32 -24.86
C CYS A 7 27.96 -3.06 -25.49
N CYS A 8 27.35 -2.50 -26.53
CA CYS A 8 27.86 -1.32 -27.26
C CYS A 8 27.20 0.00 -26.83
N PHE A 9 26.25 -0.02 -25.88
CA PHE A 9 25.49 1.17 -25.47
C PHE A 9 25.77 1.54 -24.02
N LEU A 10 25.80 2.85 -23.74
CA LEU A 10 25.79 3.39 -22.39
C LEU A 10 24.34 3.56 -21.95
N ARG A 11 23.91 2.78 -20.96
CA ARG A 11 22.57 2.89 -20.38
C ARG A 11 22.66 3.60 -19.03
N ARG A 12 21.89 4.67 -18.88
CA ARG A 12 21.77 5.40 -17.61
C ARG A 12 20.68 4.74 -16.79
N PHE A 13 21.03 4.31 -15.58
CA PHE A 13 20.06 3.86 -14.61
C PHE A 13 19.96 4.91 -13.51
N ARG A 14 18.73 5.30 -13.22
CA ARG A 14 18.43 6.09 -12.02
C ARG A 14 18.39 5.09 -10.86
N ALA A 15 18.91 5.48 -9.70
CA ALA A 15 18.65 4.72 -8.49
C ALA A 15 17.13 4.60 -8.34
N ALA A 16 16.64 3.42 -7.95
CA ALA A 16 15.24 3.25 -7.60
C ALA A 16 14.92 4.31 -6.54
N SER A 17 14.09 5.29 -6.88
CA SER A 17 13.60 6.22 -5.88
C SER A 17 12.62 5.44 -5.02
N ASN A 18 12.82 5.46 -3.71
CA ASN A 18 11.84 4.92 -2.78
C ASN A 18 10.68 5.91 -2.57
N GLU A 19 10.66 7.01 -3.33
CA GLU A 19 9.57 7.96 -3.32
C GLU A 19 8.32 7.33 -3.94
N PRO A 20 7.15 7.51 -3.29
CA PRO A 20 5.88 7.09 -3.86
C PRO A 20 5.69 7.72 -5.24
N SER A 21 5.05 6.99 -6.16
CA SER A 21 4.59 7.61 -7.40
C SER A 21 3.64 8.77 -7.09
N GLU A 22 3.64 9.82 -7.92
CA GLU A 22 2.78 10.99 -7.70
C GLU A 22 1.32 10.59 -7.45
N ALA A 23 0.82 9.61 -8.22
CA ALA A 23 -0.54 9.09 -8.08
C ALA A 23 -0.82 8.50 -6.68
N VAL A 24 0.10 7.74 -6.08
CA VAL A 24 -0.08 7.19 -4.73
C VAL A 24 0.02 8.30 -3.68
N GLY A 25 0.91 9.28 -3.90
CA GLY A 25 1.01 10.47 -3.07
C GLY A 25 -0.27 11.32 -3.08
N ASP A 26 -0.92 11.46 -4.22
CA ASP A 26 -2.20 12.18 -4.38
C ASP A 26 -3.33 11.50 -3.61
N VAL A 27 -3.43 10.17 -3.71
CA VAL A 27 -4.39 9.39 -2.94
C VAL A 27 -4.14 9.55 -1.45
N PHE A 28 -2.90 9.39 -0.99
CA PHE A 28 -2.57 9.59 0.43
C PHE A 28 -2.99 10.99 0.91
N ARG A 29 -2.69 12.04 0.14
CA ARG A 29 -3.06 13.42 0.49
C ARG A 29 -4.56 13.67 0.49
N ALA A 30 -5.32 13.02 -0.40
CA ALA A 30 -6.77 13.15 -0.45
C ALA A 30 -7.46 12.55 0.79
N TYR A 31 -6.88 11.51 1.39
CA TYR A 31 -7.43 10.86 2.59
C TYR A 31 -6.77 11.34 3.90
N ALA A 32 -5.55 11.87 3.89
CA ALA A 32 -4.94 12.48 5.06
C ALA A 32 -5.59 13.83 5.37
N ASP A 33 -6.56 13.84 6.28
CA ASP A 33 -7.34 15.03 6.64
C ASP A 33 -6.45 16.26 6.90
N GLY A 34 -6.67 17.32 6.12
CA GLY A 34 -6.18 18.67 6.41
C GLY A 34 -4.66 18.91 6.33
N GLY A 35 -3.88 18.00 5.73
CA GLY A 35 -2.43 18.22 5.53
C GLY A 35 -1.55 17.83 6.73
N GLY A 36 -2.08 17.06 7.68
CA GLY A 36 -1.34 16.58 8.86
C GLY A 36 -0.25 15.53 8.58
N GLY A 37 -0.07 15.11 7.31
CA GLY A 37 0.96 14.15 6.90
C GLY A 37 0.75 12.72 7.44
N LEU A 38 -0.41 12.45 8.03
CA LEU A 38 -0.75 11.20 8.72
C LEU A 38 -2.14 10.75 8.28
N LEU A 39 -2.27 9.46 7.97
CA LEU A 39 -3.55 8.80 7.76
C LEU A 39 -4.08 8.30 9.10
N GLY A 40 -5.20 8.87 9.54
CA GLY A 40 -5.92 8.39 10.71
C GLY A 40 -6.67 7.08 10.44
N GLU A 41 -7.15 6.43 11.50
CA GLU A 41 -7.86 5.14 11.39
C GLU A 41 -9.18 5.28 10.61
N GLU A 42 -9.95 6.36 10.85
CA GLU A 42 -11.21 6.61 10.13
C GLU A 42 -10.96 6.89 8.64
N ALA A 43 -9.93 7.68 8.32
CA ALA A 43 -9.52 7.96 6.95
C ALA A 43 -9.07 6.68 6.22
N LEU A 44 -8.34 5.79 6.90
CA LEU A 44 -7.94 4.49 6.37
C LEU A 44 -9.17 3.60 6.09
N ARG A 45 -10.14 3.54 7.02
CA ARG A 45 -11.40 2.80 6.82
C ARG A 45 -12.21 3.36 5.64
N ARG A 46 -12.17 4.68 5.43
CA ARG A 46 -12.80 5.33 4.26
C ARG A 46 -12.10 4.92 2.97
N PHE A 47 -10.77 4.96 2.93
CA PHE A 47 -9.97 4.52 1.79
C PHE A 47 -10.24 3.05 1.42
N LEU A 48 -10.27 2.14 2.40
CA LEU A 48 -10.53 0.72 2.17
C LEU A 48 -11.92 0.49 1.58
N ARG A 49 -12.93 1.25 2.00
CA ARG A 49 -14.29 1.15 1.46
C ARG A 49 -14.43 1.74 0.07
N GLU A 50 -13.89 2.94 -0.15
CA GLU A 50 -14.10 3.67 -1.40
C GLU A 50 -13.20 3.18 -2.54
N VAL A 51 -11.93 2.92 -2.24
CA VAL A 51 -10.92 2.56 -3.24
C VAL A 51 -10.80 1.05 -3.38
N GLN A 52 -10.65 0.32 -2.26
CA GLN A 52 -10.51 -1.14 -2.29
C GLN A 52 -11.85 -1.88 -2.35
N ARG A 53 -12.97 -1.18 -2.14
CA ARG A 53 -14.34 -1.75 -2.16
C ARG A 53 -14.54 -2.85 -1.12
N GLU A 54 -13.85 -2.73 0.01
CA GLU A 54 -14.04 -3.62 1.15
C GLU A 54 -15.43 -3.43 1.76
N THR A 55 -16.01 -4.52 2.28
CA THR A 55 -17.26 -4.46 3.06
C THR A 55 -17.02 -3.72 4.38
N ASP A 56 -18.05 -3.17 5.03
CA ASP A 56 -17.85 -2.46 6.32
C ASP A 56 -17.14 -3.33 7.37
N ALA A 57 -17.47 -4.62 7.44
CA ALA A 57 -16.81 -5.58 8.33
C ALA A 57 -15.37 -5.90 7.87
N GLY A 58 -15.13 -5.97 6.56
CA GLY A 58 -13.80 -6.19 5.98
C GLY A 58 -12.87 -4.99 6.17
N ALA A 59 -13.38 -3.77 6.05
CA ALA A 59 -12.61 -2.54 6.21
C ALA A 59 -12.10 -2.35 7.65
N ASP A 60 -12.88 -2.73 8.66
CA ASP A 60 -12.45 -2.69 10.07
C ASP A 60 -11.35 -3.71 10.38
N ALA A 61 -11.47 -4.93 9.81
CA ALA A 61 -10.46 -5.96 9.96
C ALA A 61 -9.16 -5.57 9.23
N ALA A 62 -9.27 -5.14 7.97
CA ALA A 62 -8.15 -4.70 7.17
C ALA A 62 -7.44 -3.49 7.79
N ALA A 63 -8.17 -2.50 8.32
CA ALA A 63 -7.57 -1.36 9.01
C ALA A 63 -6.69 -1.78 10.20
N LYS A 64 -7.12 -2.78 10.98
CA LYS A 64 -6.32 -3.34 12.09
C LYS A 64 -5.06 -4.04 11.58
N GLU A 65 -5.16 -4.79 10.48
CA GLU A 65 -4.01 -5.44 9.85
C GLU A 65 -2.99 -4.42 9.32
N VAL A 66 -3.45 -3.33 8.70
CA VAL A 66 -2.57 -2.23 8.25
C VAL A 66 -1.83 -1.60 9.43
N VAL A 67 -2.54 -1.33 10.53
CA VAL A 67 -1.95 -0.73 11.74
C VAL A 67 -0.95 -1.69 12.40
N ALA A 68 -1.26 -2.99 12.44
CA ALA A 68 -0.35 -4.02 12.93
C ALA A 68 0.94 -4.09 12.09
N PHE A 69 0.81 -4.15 10.77
CA PHE A 69 1.93 -4.10 9.83
C PHE A 69 2.79 -2.84 10.05
N ALA A 70 2.15 -1.66 10.16
CA ALA A 70 2.85 -0.41 10.38
C ALA A 70 3.56 -0.37 11.75
N ALA A 71 3.00 -1.00 12.79
CA ALA A 71 3.63 -1.11 14.11
C ALA A 71 4.88 -2.00 14.06
N GLU A 72 4.78 -3.17 13.42
CA GLU A 72 5.89 -4.11 13.25
C GLU A 72 7.07 -3.48 12.50
N HIS A 73 6.78 -2.68 11.48
CA HIS A 73 7.79 -1.99 10.69
C HIS A 73 8.22 -0.62 11.24
N ARG A 74 7.71 -0.21 12.41
CA ARG A 74 7.99 1.10 13.05
C ARG A 74 7.64 2.31 12.15
N LEU A 75 6.57 2.18 11.37
CA LEU A 75 6.08 3.18 10.41
C LEU A 75 4.92 4.02 10.97
N LEU A 76 4.51 3.75 12.21
CA LEU A 76 3.54 4.54 12.96
C LEU A 76 4.18 5.79 13.56
N SER A 77 3.46 6.91 13.46
CA SER A 77 3.83 8.14 14.16
C SER A 77 3.52 8.05 15.66
N LYS A 78 4.08 8.97 16.45
CA LYS A 78 3.78 9.11 17.90
C LYS A 78 2.28 9.29 18.20
N GLY A 79 1.49 9.72 17.21
CA GLY A 79 0.03 9.89 17.31
C GLY A 79 -0.79 8.70 16.81
N ARG A 80 -0.19 7.51 16.59
CA ARG A 80 -0.84 6.31 16.01
C ARG A 80 -1.37 6.46 14.58
N GLY A 81 -1.09 7.57 13.91
CA GLY A 81 -1.38 7.75 12.49
C GLY A 81 -0.34 7.08 11.59
N LEU A 82 -0.78 6.55 10.46
CA LEU A 82 0.04 5.93 9.42
C LEU A 82 0.75 7.02 8.61
N THR A 83 2.07 6.92 8.49
CA THR A 83 2.86 7.84 7.65
C THR A 83 2.69 7.54 6.16
N ALA A 84 3.04 8.48 5.28
CA ALA A 84 3.02 8.25 3.83
C ALA A 84 3.90 7.07 3.40
N GLU A 85 5.08 6.92 4.03
CA GLU A 85 5.95 5.77 3.82
C GLU A 85 5.32 4.47 4.33
N GLY A 86 4.66 4.53 5.49
CA GLY A 86 3.88 3.43 6.05
C GLY A 86 2.80 2.93 5.10
N PHE A 87 2.02 3.86 4.58
CA PHE A 87 0.96 3.59 3.62
C PHE A 87 1.50 2.97 2.33
N LEU A 88 2.57 3.54 1.76
CA LEU A 88 3.19 3.01 0.55
C LEU A 88 3.72 1.58 0.75
N ARG A 89 4.46 1.36 1.83
CA ARG A 89 5.03 0.04 2.12
C ARG A 89 3.96 -1.00 2.35
N TRP A 90 2.86 -0.65 3.02
CA TRP A 90 1.73 -1.55 3.17
C TRP A 90 1.04 -1.84 1.83
N LEU A 91 0.81 -0.82 1.00
CA LEU A 91 0.13 -0.98 -0.29
C LEU A 91 0.83 -2.01 -1.20
N PHE A 92 2.16 -2.08 -1.11
CA PHE A 92 3.01 -3.00 -1.87
C PHE A 92 3.47 -4.24 -1.09
N SER A 93 3.00 -4.46 0.14
CA SER A 93 3.34 -5.66 0.90
C SER A 93 2.35 -6.79 0.65
N ASP A 94 2.74 -8.00 1.05
CA ASP A 94 1.87 -9.18 0.99
C ASP A 94 0.63 -9.04 1.88
N ALA A 95 0.62 -8.09 2.83
CA ALA A 95 -0.56 -7.78 3.65
C ALA A 95 -1.68 -7.08 2.84
N ASN A 96 -1.35 -6.54 1.66
CA ASN A 96 -2.32 -6.00 0.69
C ASN A 96 -2.29 -6.83 -0.61
N ALA A 97 -2.15 -8.14 -0.50
CA ALA A 97 -2.18 -9.02 -1.66
C ALA A 97 -3.51 -8.85 -2.43
N ALA A 98 -3.41 -8.61 -3.74
CA ALA A 98 -4.58 -8.44 -4.61
C ALA A 98 -5.51 -9.67 -4.64
N LEU A 99 -4.99 -10.83 -4.23
CA LEU A 99 -5.75 -12.06 -4.08
C LEU A 99 -5.73 -12.42 -2.60
N ASP A 100 -6.92 -12.48 -1.99
CA ASP A 100 -7.07 -13.03 -0.66
C ASP A 100 -6.66 -14.52 -0.69
N PRO A 101 -5.59 -14.93 0.02
CA PRO A 101 -5.16 -16.33 0.04
C PRO A 101 -6.24 -17.27 0.58
N ARG A 102 -7.22 -16.74 1.31
CA ARG A 102 -8.35 -17.48 1.90
C ARG A 102 -9.50 -17.65 0.91
N ARG A 103 -9.57 -16.85 -0.16
CA ARG A 103 -10.46 -17.10 -1.29
C ARG A 103 -9.86 -18.22 -2.14
N GLY A 104 -10.15 -19.45 -1.74
CA GLY A 104 -9.77 -20.63 -2.51
C GLY A 104 -10.22 -20.50 -3.97
N VAL A 105 -9.28 -20.69 -4.90
CA VAL A 105 -9.60 -20.77 -6.32
C VAL A 105 -10.36 -22.07 -6.54
N SER A 106 -11.66 -21.98 -6.84
CA SER A 106 -12.44 -23.16 -7.21
C SER A 106 -12.00 -23.61 -8.60
N PHE A 107 -11.15 -24.64 -8.65
CA PHE A 107 -10.82 -25.34 -9.90
C PHE A 107 -11.95 -26.31 -10.27
N SER A 108 -13.15 -25.79 -10.51
CA SER A 108 -14.26 -26.56 -11.09
C SER A 108 -14.24 -26.41 -12.60
N LEU A 109 -13.18 -26.92 -13.24
CA LEU A 109 -13.20 -27.18 -14.68
C LEU A 109 -13.42 -28.68 -14.88
N PRO A 110 -14.48 -29.10 -15.61
CA PRO A 110 -14.61 -30.49 -16.01
C PRO A 110 -13.45 -30.83 -16.94
N LEU A 111 -12.65 -31.83 -16.55
CA LEU A 111 -11.74 -32.49 -17.47
C LEU A 111 -12.62 -33.19 -18.52
N PHE A 112 -12.65 -32.63 -19.73
CA PHE A 112 -13.17 -33.33 -20.91
C PHE A 112 -12.17 -34.37 -21.38
#